data_AF-A0A352VPN3-F1
#
_entry.id   AF-A0A352VPN3-F1
#
_cell.length_a   1.000
_cell.length_b   1.000
_cell.length_c   1.000
_cell.angle_alpha   90.00
_cell.angle_beta   90.00
_cell.angle_gamma   90.00
#
_symmetry.space_group_name_H-M   'P 1'
#
loop_
_entity.id
_entity.type
_entity.pdbx_description
1 polymer ?
#
loop_
_entity_poly.entity_id
_entity_poly.type
_entity_poly.pdbx_seq_one_letter_code
_entity_poly.pdbx_strand_id
1 'polypeptide(L)'
;MKMRIRRLGRKYLDLELSVGDNLRARVVERPGRWMPPDDLARMVDDLRVVAATTLGGDSLDYGVLTGDIDRLNDAILTVLYEGESRQPVGFNALSLLTLDLRGRPEEVLHTGLVMVDPEFQGRGFSWVLSGLSVVLTFFHRQLRPLWITSVTQVPAIFGVIVESFDDVFPARLKDRRTYRHLEIARQVMGNHRHVFGVAQEAGFDPERFIITNAYTGGSDNLKKTYSQAPKHRHDEYNAMCRGQLDYERGDDFLQIGQMNLRTGRRYLLRAVPRSSLWSILSRGLFLLGGSVIVPAVQWFSPGTQLGELRPWNH
;
A
#
# COMPACT_ATOMS: atom_id res chain seq x y z
N MET A 1 -6.46 21.64 6.58
CA MET A 1 -5.54 20.83 5.75
C MET A 1 -5.06 21.64 4.56
N LYS A 2 -3.79 22.04 4.54
CA LYS A 2 -3.13 22.67 3.38
C LYS A 2 -2.23 21.63 2.74
N MET A 3 -2.39 21.40 1.44
CA MET A 3 -1.55 20.44 0.71
C MET A 3 -0.59 21.23 -0.20
N ARG A 4 0.65 20.78 -0.38
CA ARG A 4 1.65 21.42 -1.26
C ARG A 4 2.29 20.36 -2.13
N ILE A 5 2.22 20.54 -3.45
CA ILE A 5 2.91 19.66 -4.39
C ILE A 5 4.38 20.09 -4.39
N ARG A 6 5.31 19.17 -4.11
CA ARG A 6 6.73 19.49 -4.10
C ARG A 6 7.30 19.56 -5.52
N ARG A 7 6.86 18.68 -6.43
CA ARG A 7 7.27 18.68 -7.84
C ARG A 7 6.09 18.31 -8.76
N LEU A 8 5.86 19.12 -9.79
CA LEU A 8 4.79 18.97 -10.79
C LEU A 8 5.39 18.37 -12.09
N GLY A 9 4.68 17.47 -12.77
CA GLY A 9 4.98 17.05 -14.14
C GLY A 9 5.88 15.82 -14.35
N ARG A 10 6.19 15.04 -13.30
CA ARG A 10 6.95 13.79 -13.42
C ARG A 10 6.04 12.55 -13.43
N LYS A 11 6.57 11.46 -13.99
CA LYS A 11 5.97 10.11 -14.09
C LYS A 11 5.54 9.52 -12.72
N TYR A 12 5.99 10.07 -11.60
CA TYR A 12 5.79 9.53 -10.25
C TYR A 12 5.31 10.61 -9.28
N LEU A 13 4.47 10.24 -8.31
CA LEU A 13 3.93 11.11 -7.27
C LEU A 13 4.99 11.56 -6.23
N ASP A 14 5.03 12.86 -5.89
CA ASP A 14 5.71 13.42 -4.70
C ASP A 14 4.87 14.59 -4.12
N LEU A 15 4.16 14.30 -3.04
CA LEU A 15 3.13 15.17 -2.46
C LEU A 15 3.37 15.37 -0.96
N GLU A 16 3.22 16.60 -0.46
CA GLU A 16 3.25 16.90 0.98
C GLU A 16 1.89 17.49 1.42
N LEU A 17 1.36 17.03 2.55
CA LEU A 17 0.05 17.42 3.10
C LEU A 17 0.21 17.83 4.56
N SER A 18 -0.40 18.93 4.98
CA SER A 18 -0.63 19.22 6.40
C SER A 18 -1.89 18.49 6.85
N VAL A 19 -1.74 17.53 7.76
CA VAL A 19 -2.82 16.61 8.21
C VAL A 19 -3.36 16.93 9.60
N GLY A 20 -2.80 17.93 10.26
CA GLY A 20 -3.23 18.47 11.54
C GLY A 20 -2.36 19.66 11.94
N ASP A 21 -2.55 20.14 13.16
CA ASP A 21 -1.66 21.12 13.76
C ASP A 21 -0.31 20.44 14.00
N ASN A 22 0.75 21.04 13.46
CA ASN A 22 2.13 20.54 13.56
C ASN A 22 2.46 19.19 12.88
N LEU A 23 1.55 18.61 12.08
CA LEU A 23 1.79 17.32 11.39
C LEU A 23 1.75 17.43 9.86
N ARG A 24 2.70 16.76 9.21
CA ARG A 24 2.81 16.70 7.75
C ARG A 24 2.97 15.27 7.24
N ALA A 25 2.17 14.88 6.25
CA ALA A 25 2.34 13.64 5.51
C ALA A 25 3.09 13.90 4.20
N ARG A 26 4.06 13.07 3.83
CA ARG A 26 4.68 13.06 2.51
C ARG A 26 4.38 11.72 1.83
N VAL A 27 3.81 11.76 0.63
CA VAL A 27 3.56 10.58 -0.21
C VAL A 27 4.53 10.61 -1.38
N VAL A 28 5.26 9.52 -1.59
CA VAL A 28 6.31 9.39 -2.59
C VAL A 28 6.19 8.05 -3.32
N GLU A 29 6.02 8.10 -4.64
CA GLU A 29 5.93 6.91 -5.49
C GLU A 29 7.29 6.61 -6.13
N ARG A 30 7.68 5.34 -6.09
CA ARG A 30 8.87 4.76 -6.73
C ARG A 30 10.15 5.58 -6.48
N PRO A 31 10.47 5.92 -5.21
CA PRO A 31 11.58 6.81 -4.89
C PRO A 31 12.92 6.32 -5.44
N GLY A 32 13.15 5.00 -5.52
CA GLY A 32 14.39 4.43 -6.10
C GLY A 32 14.62 4.79 -7.57
N ARG A 33 13.55 5.14 -8.31
CA ARG A 33 13.63 5.46 -9.75
C ARG A 33 14.07 6.89 -10.05
N TRP A 34 14.06 7.80 -9.07
CA TRP A 34 14.25 9.23 -9.36
C TRP A 34 14.79 10.08 -8.21
N MET A 35 14.72 9.61 -6.97
CA MET A 35 15.19 10.37 -5.82
C MET A 35 16.73 10.37 -5.78
N PRO A 36 17.39 11.51 -5.50
CA PRO A 36 18.83 11.53 -5.30
C PRO A 36 19.26 10.54 -4.20
N PRO A 37 20.42 9.87 -4.31
CA PRO A 37 20.86 8.88 -3.33
C PRO A 37 20.84 9.35 -1.88
N ASP A 38 21.31 10.58 -1.61
CA ASP A 38 21.33 11.14 -0.26
C ASP A 38 19.92 11.42 0.30
N ASP A 39 18.99 11.85 -0.57
CA ASP A 39 17.59 12.04 -0.18
C ASP A 39 16.91 10.69 0.11
N LEU A 40 17.25 9.67 -0.67
CA LEU A 40 16.71 8.32 -0.53
C LEU A 40 17.23 7.65 0.74
N ALA A 41 18.54 7.76 1.03
CA ALA A 41 19.15 7.25 2.24
C ALA A 41 18.50 7.89 3.49
N ARG A 42 18.36 9.22 3.51
CA ARG A 42 17.65 9.93 4.60
C ARG A 42 16.22 9.43 4.76
N MET A 43 15.50 9.21 3.66
CA MET A 43 14.14 8.68 3.72
C MET A 43 14.10 7.28 4.33
N VAL A 44 15.04 6.39 3.97
CA VAL A 44 15.13 5.05 4.55
C VAL A 44 15.46 5.13 6.04
N ASP A 45 16.35 6.04 6.44
CA ASP A 45 16.69 6.25 7.85
C ASP A 45 15.49 6.75 8.66
N ASP A 46 14.66 7.65 8.09
CA ASP A 46 13.40 8.06 8.71
C ASP A 46 12.47 6.86 8.97
N LEU A 47 12.36 5.92 8.02
CA LEU A 47 11.55 4.71 8.20
C LEU A 47 12.13 3.80 9.30
N ARG A 48 13.46 3.65 9.36
CA ARG A 48 14.15 2.85 10.37
C ARG A 48 13.98 3.42 11.77
N VAL A 49 14.02 4.74 11.92
CA VAL A 49 13.75 5.43 13.20
C VAL A 49 12.37 5.06 13.70
N VAL A 50 11.33 5.19 12.85
CA VAL A 50 9.95 4.84 13.24
C VAL A 50 9.82 3.35 13.55
N ALA A 51 10.48 2.48 12.78
CA ALA A 51 10.45 1.04 13.01
C ALA A 51 11.06 0.67 14.36
N ALA A 52 12.26 1.19 14.67
CA ALA A 52 12.93 0.97 15.93
C ALA A 52 12.10 1.47 17.11
N THR A 53 11.49 2.66 17.01
CA THR A 53 10.59 3.18 18.05
C THR A 53 9.36 2.29 18.24
N THR A 54 8.76 1.80 17.15
CA THR A 54 7.56 0.96 17.20
C THR A 54 7.85 -0.43 17.78
N LEU A 55 9.04 -0.96 17.55
CA LEU A 55 9.45 -2.30 17.97
C LEU A 55 10.28 -2.32 19.26
N GLY A 56 10.45 -1.19 19.95
CA GLY A 56 11.20 -1.14 21.20
C GLY A 56 12.71 -1.37 21.05
N GLY A 57 13.27 -1.02 19.89
CA GLY A 57 14.70 -1.15 19.57
C GLY A 57 15.03 -2.31 18.63
N ASP A 58 14.11 -3.23 18.40
CA ASP A 58 14.29 -4.31 17.42
C ASP A 58 14.20 -3.79 15.98
N SER A 59 14.77 -4.54 15.03
CA SER A 59 14.78 -4.22 13.60
C SER A 59 13.92 -5.17 12.78
N LEU A 60 13.69 -4.79 11.51
CA LEU A 60 13.10 -5.66 10.51
C LEU A 60 14.02 -5.69 9.29
N ASP A 61 14.23 -6.89 8.76
CA ASP A 61 15.19 -7.12 7.67
C ASP A 61 14.51 -7.42 6.34
N TYR A 62 13.41 -6.72 6.05
CA TYR A 62 12.67 -6.87 4.80
C TYR A 62 12.13 -5.56 4.23
N GLY A 63 11.67 -5.63 2.97
CA GLY A 63 11.07 -4.50 2.28
C GLY A 63 11.99 -3.29 2.21
N VAL A 64 11.40 -2.10 2.27
CA VAL A 64 12.07 -0.80 2.12
C VAL A 64 13.06 -0.47 3.25
N LEU A 65 12.96 -1.15 4.41
CA LEU A 65 13.82 -0.93 5.57
C LEU A 65 15.27 -1.41 5.33
N THR A 66 15.46 -2.32 4.38
CA THR A 66 16.80 -2.75 3.95
C THR A 66 17.57 -1.69 3.17
N GLY A 67 16.88 -0.67 2.62
CA GLY A 67 17.50 0.31 1.73
C GLY A 67 17.81 -0.22 0.32
N ASP A 68 17.41 -1.46 0.02
CA ASP A 68 17.57 -2.08 -1.30
C ASP A 68 16.83 -1.26 -2.38
N ILE A 69 17.60 -0.85 -3.38
CA ILE A 69 17.12 0.02 -4.46
C ILE A 69 16.01 -0.65 -5.27
N ASP A 70 16.05 -1.97 -5.44
CA ASP A 70 15.03 -2.70 -6.22
C ASP A 70 13.70 -2.73 -5.50
N ARG A 71 13.70 -2.73 -4.17
CA ARG A 71 12.47 -2.61 -3.37
C ARG A 71 11.93 -1.18 -3.40
N LEU A 72 12.82 -0.19 -3.33
CA LEU A 72 12.47 1.24 -3.39
C LEU A 72 12.03 1.68 -4.79
N ASN A 73 12.43 0.95 -5.83
CA ASN A 73 12.04 1.15 -7.21
C ASN A 73 10.55 0.92 -7.45
N ASP A 74 9.92 0.10 -6.62
CA ASP A 74 8.53 -0.36 -6.72
C ASP A 74 7.72 -0.02 -5.45
N ALA A 75 8.26 0.82 -4.56
CA ALA A 75 7.59 1.25 -3.34
C ALA A 75 6.70 2.49 -3.53
N ILE A 76 5.63 2.61 -2.74
CA ILE A 76 4.93 3.88 -2.50
C ILE A 76 4.96 4.14 -1.00
N LEU A 77 5.66 5.21 -0.62
CA LEU A 77 5.93 5.55 0.77
C LEU A 77 5.03 6.69 1.21
N THR A 78 4.43 6.54 2.38
CA THR A 78 3.76 7.62 3.11
C THR A 78 4.51 7.81 4.42
N VAL A 79 5.05 8.99 4.68
CA VAL A 79 5.76 9.29 5.94
C VAL A 79 5.09 10.47 6.64
N LEU A 80 4.79 10.30 7.93
CA LEU A 80 4.30 11.35 8.81
C LEU A 80 5.47 11.97 9.57
N TYR A 81 5.50 13.30 9.54
CA TYR A 81 6.46 14.13 10.22
C TYR A 81 5.77 15.08 11.19
N GLU A 82 6.28 15.17 12.41
CA GLU A 82 5.89 16.16 13.41
C GLU A 82 6.90 17.31 13.46
N GLY A 83 6.41 18.52 13.74
CA GLY A 83 7.28 19.64 14.05
C GLY A 83 7.86 20.33 12.81
N GLU A 84 8.48 21.48 13.06
CA GLU A 84 9.37 22.11 12.08
C GLU A 84 10.66 21.32 11.90
N SER A 85 11.10 20.60 12.93
CA SER A 85 12.24 19.67 12.90
C SER A 85 12.02 18.45 12.01
N ARG A 86 10.78 18.18 11.58
CA ARG A 86 10.39 17.03 10.76
C ARG A 86 10.80 15.70 11.38
N GLN A 87 10.47 15.50 12.65
CA GLN A 87 10.65 14.20 13.30
C GLN A 87 9.70 13.17 12.68
N PRO A 88 10.18 12.01 12.17
CA PRO A 88 9.31 10.99 11.62
C PRO A 88 8.58 10.25 12.75
N VAL A 89 7.25 10.17 12.66
CA VAL A 89 6.38 9.59 13.71
C VAL A 89 5.50 8.43 13.21
N GLY A 90 5.55 8.14 11.91
CA GLY A 90 4.78 7.04 11.33
C GLY A 90 5.03 6.90 9.84
N PHE A 91 4.88 5.68 9.31
CA PHE A 91 4.91 5.46 7.88
C PHE A 91 3.98 4.32 7.42
N ASN A 92 3.69 4.34 6.13
CA ASN A 92 3.18 3.19 5.39
C ASN A 92 4.05 2.98 4.15
N ALA A 93 4.43 1.73 3.91
CA ALA A 93 5.21 1.32 2.75
C ALA A 93 4.40 0.32 1.93
N LEU A 94 3.79 0.79 0.85
CA LEU A 94 3.13 -0.04 -0.16
C LEU A 94 4.16 -0.55 -1.16
N SER A 95 3.85 -1.66 -1.84
CA SER A 95 4.68 -2.20 -2.92
C SER A 95 3.85 -2.50 -4.16
N LEU A 96 4.39 -2.18 -5.33
CA LEU A 96 3.82 -2.52 -6.63
C LEU A 96 4.41 -3.87 -7.08
N LEU A 97 3.56 -4.88 -7.17
CA LEU A 97 3.93 -6.23 -7.61
C LEU A 97 3.61 -6.33 -9.10
N THR A 98 4.62 -6.56 -9.93
CA THR A 98 4.38 -6.91 -11.34
C THR A 98 4.08 -8.40 -11.44
N LEU A 99 2.87 -8.73 -11.89
CA LEU A 99 2.40 -10.09 -12.12
C LEU A 99 2.08 -10.27 -13.60
N ASP A 100 2.19 -11.50 -14.11
CA ASP A 100 1.71 -11.85 -15.44
C ASP A 100 0.26 -12.32 -15.38
N LEU A 101 -0.68 -11.43 -15.69
CA LEU A 101 -2.11 -11.71 -15.66
C LEU A 101 -2.63 -11.79 -17.10
N ARG A 102 -3.11 -12.98 -17.51
CA ARG A 102 -3.55 -13.24 -18.92
C ARG A 102 -2.46 -12.94 -19.97
N GLY A 103 -1.20 -13.29 -19.69
CA GLY A 103 -0.10 -13.09 -20.64
C GLY A 103 0.28 -11.62 -20.81
N ARG A 104 -0.01 -10.78 -19.81
CA ARG A 104 0.31 -9.35 -19.80
C ARG A 104 0.82 -8.95 -18.42
N PRO A 105 1.89 -8.14 -18.34
CA PRO A 105 2.33 -7.58 -17.08
C PRO A 105 1.26 -6.61 -16.54
N GLU A 106 0.73 -6.91 -15.36
CA GLU A 106 -0.20 -6.07 -14.61
C GLU A 106 0.40 -5.76 -13.23
N GLU A 107 0.24 -4.52 -12.76
CA GLU A 107 0.66 -4.11 -11.42
C GLU A 107 -0.46 -4.36 -10.41
N VAL A 108 -0.11 -5.04 -9.32
CA VAL A 108 -0.95 -5.29 -8.15
C VAL A 108 -0.36 -4.54 -6.96
N LEU A 109 -1.18 -3.79 -6.23
CA LEU A 109 -0.72 -2.98 -5.10
C LEU A 109 -0.81 -3.78 -3.80
N HIS A 110 0.31 -3.97 -3.12
CA HIS A 110 0.36 -4.55 -1.79
C HIS A 110 0.22 -3.47 -0.72
N THR A 111 -0.71 -3.63 0.23
CA THR A 111 -1.00 -2.65 1.30
C THR A 111 0.13 -2.52 2.32
N GLY A 112 1.05 -3.49 2.34
CA GLY A 112 2.37 -3.40 2.95
C GLY A 112 2.39 -3.04 4.44
N LEU A 113 3.55 -2.56 4.88
CA LEU A 113 3.85 -2.32 6.30
C LEU A 113 3.31 -0.95 6.73
N VAL A 114 2.66 -0.91 7.89
CA VAL A 114 2.27 0.33 8.57
C VAL A 114 2.89 0.32 9.96
N MET A 115 3.64 1.36 10.29
CA MET A 115 4.21 1.57 11.61
C MET A 115 3.93 2.98 12.08
N VAL A 116 3.55 3.11 13.35
CA VAL A 116 3.20 4.38 13.96
C VAL A 116 3.79 4.37 15.36
N ASP A 117 4.51 5.43 15.67
CA ASP A 117 5.01 5.69 17.01
C ASP A 117 3.87 5.48 18.03
N PRO A 118 4.07 4.69 19.10
CA PRO A 118 3.05 4.42 20.12
C PRO A 118 2.37 5.67 20.66
N GLU A 119 3.08 6.80 20.81
CA GLU A 119 2.51 8.05 21.32
C GLU A 119 1.52 8.71 20.34
N PHE A 120 1.60 8.34 19.07
CA PHE A 120 0.77 8.87 17.96
C PHE A 120 -0.34 7.91 17.52
N GLN A 121 -0.41 6.71 18.11
CA GLN A 121 -1.47 5.75 17.83
C GLN A 121 -2.84 6.27 18.30
N GLY A 122 -3.92 5.84 17.64
CA GLY A 122 -5.29 6.22 18.00
C GLY A 122 -5.70 7.66 17.62
N ARG A 123 -4.79 8.50 17.10
CA ARG A 123 -5.07 9.90 16.72
C ARG A 123 -5.74 10.07 15.35
N GLY A 124 -6.29 9.01 14.76
CA GLY A 124 -7.07 9.07 13.52
C GLY A 124 -6.25 9.15 12.22
N PHE A 125 -4.94 8.92 12.25
CA PHE A 125 -4.06 9.01 11.07
C PHE A 125 -4.04 7.76 10.19
N SER A 126 -4.74 6.68 10.57
CA SER A 126 -4.77 5.44 9.78
C SER A 126 -5.24 5.66 8.34
N TRP A 127 -6.19 6.57 8.13
CA TRP A 127 -6.62 6.96 6.77
C TRP A 127 -5.48 7.63 5.99
N VAL A 128 -4.70 8.50 6.62
CA VAL A 128 -3.58 9.21 5.97
C VAL A 128 -2.48 8.23 5.61
N LEU A 129 -2.13 7.30 6.51
CA LEU A 129 -1.06 6.35 6.28
C LEU A 129 -1.45 5.31 5.25
N SER A 130 -2.59 4.64 5.41
CA SER A 130 -2.94 3.48 4.58
C SER A 130 -3.87 3.81 3.42
N GLY A 131 -4.74 4.82 3.57
CA GLY A 131 -5.80 5.11 2.61
C GLY A 131 -5.43 6.09 1.52
N LEU A 132 -4.77 7.17 1.92
CA LEU A 132 -4.42 8.28 1.04
C LEU A 132 -3.59 7.81 -0.16
N SER A 133 -2.57 7.00 0.07
CA SER A 133 -1.67 6.54 -0.99
C SER A 133 -2.36 5.57 -1.95
N VAL A 134 -3.27 4.72 -1.46
CA VAL A 134 -4.11 3.88 -2.33
C VAL A 134 -5.01 4.75 -3.21
N VAL A 135 -5.66 5.76 -2.63
CA VAL A 135 -6.53 6.69 -3.38
C VAL A 135 -5.75 7.52 -4.40
N LEU A 136 -4.60 8.07 -4.02
CA LEU A 136 -3.75 8.84 -4.93
C LEU A 136 -3.22 7.98 -6.07
N THR A 137 -2.84 6.73 -5.78
CA THR A 137 -2.45 5.75 -6.80
C THR A 137 -3.61 5.46 -7.74
N PHE A 138 -4.83 5.28 -7.23
CA PHE A 138 -6.01 5.07 -8.05
C PHE A 138 -6.30 6.26 -8.98
N PHE A 139 -6.17 7.50 -8.48
CA PHE A 139 -6.26 8.71 -9.31
C PHE A 139 -5.15 8.80 -10.37
N HIS A 140 -3.90 8.54 -9.96
CA HIS A 140 -2.74 8.55 -10.85
C HIS A 140 -2.89 7.50 -11.98
N ARG A 141 -3.56 6.38 -11.69
CA ARG A 141 -3.95 5.34 -12.66
C ARG A 141 -5.25 5.62 -13.42
N GLN A 142 -5.71 6.87 -13.49
CA GLN A 142 -6.90 7.27 -14.24
C GLN A 142 -8.18 6.54 -13.79
N LEU A 143 -8.31 6.20 -12.51
CA LEU A 143 -9.45 5.47 -11.93
C LEU A 143 -9.67 4.06 -12.51
N ARG A 144 -8.64 3.47 -13.14
CA ARG A 144 -8.70 2.10 -13.63
C ARG A 144 -8.67 1.12 -12.45
N PRO A 145 -9.43 0.00 -12.51
CA PRO A 145 -9.42 -1.00 -11.47
C PRO A 145 -8.00 -1.44 -11.10
N LEU A 146 -7.75 -1.58 -9.80
CA LEU A 146 -6.46 -1.94 -9.25
C LEU A 146 -6.64 -3.12 -8.30
N TRP A 147 -5.93 -4.21 -8.55
CA TRP A 147 -5.87 -5.32 -7.62
C TRP A 147 -5.03 -4.96 -6.41
N ILE A 148 -5.50 -5.39 -5.24
CA ILE A 148 -4.89 -5.13 -3.95
C ILE A 148 -4.56 -6.46 -3.29
N THR A 149 -3.40 -6.54 -2.63
CA THR A 149 -3.04 -7.65 -1.75
C THR A 149 -2.75 -7.13 -0.33
N SER A 150 -3.04 -7.94 0.68
CA SER A 150 -2.70 -7.68 2.09
C SER A 150 -2.29 -8.99 2.75
N VAL A 151 -1.30 -8.93 3.64
CA VAL A 151 -0.85 -10.07 4.44
C VAL A 151 -1.04 -9.73 5.91
N THR A 152 -1.82 -10.53 6.65
CA THR A 152 -2.08 -10.22 8.06
C THR A 152 -2.62 -11.39 8.90
N GLN A 153 -2.18 -11.45 10.16
CA GLN A 153 -2.80 -12.20 11.25
C GLN A 153 -3.69 -11.35 12.16
N VAL A 154 -3.78 -10.04 11.91
CA VAL A 154 -4.44 -9.08 12.79
C VAL A 154 -5.91 -8.90 12.39
N PRO A 155 -6.89 -9.25 13.25
CA PRO A 155 -8.31 -9.14 12.91
C PRO A 155 -8.75 -7.74 12.49
N ALA A 156 -8.21 -6.70 13.14
CA ALA A 156 -8.50 -5.32 12.78
C ALA A 156 -8.11 -4.99 11.33
N ILE A 157 -6.93 -5.45 10.88
CA ILE A 157 -6.47 -5.24 9.50
C ILE A 157 -7.28 -6.09 8.54
N PHE A 158 -7.53 -7.35 8.89
CA PHE A 158 -8.36 -8.25 8.09
C PHE A 158 -9.72 -7.61 7.74
N GLY A 159 -10.40 -7.08 8.76
CA GLY A 159 -11.68 -6.40 8.59
C GLY A 159 -11.58 -5.12 7.75
N VAL A 160 -10.54 -4.31 7.96
CA VAL A 160 -10.32 -3.08 7.18
C VAL A 160 -10.21 -3.37 5.68
N ILE A 161 -9.51 -4.45 5.28
CA ILE A 161 -9.42 -4.86 3.89
C ILE A 161 -10.80 -5.24 3.34
N VAL A 162 -11.54 -6.08 4.06
CA VAL A 162 -12.90 -6.52 3.67
C VAL A 162 -13.86 -5.35 3.50
N GLU A 163 -13.80 -4.36 4.39
CA GLU A 163 -14.69 -3.19 4.34
C GLU A 163 -14.32 -2.17 3.25
N SER A 164 -13.03 -2.12 2.89
CA SER A 164 -12.47 -1.07 2.01
C SER A 164 -12.51 -1.43 0.53
N PHE A 165 -12.42 -2.71 0.20
CA PHE A 165 -12.30 -3.19 -1.18
C PHE A 165 -13.50 -4.06 -1.60
N ASP A 166 -13.68 -4.26 -2.89
CA ASP A 166 -14.69 -5.15 -3.46
C ASP A 166 -14.01 -6.45 -3.89
N ASP A 167 -14.81 -7.52 -4.06
CA ASP A 167 -14.34 -8.85 -4.48
C ASP A 167 -13.15 -9.33 -3.64
N VAL A 168 -13.26 -9.23 -2.31
CA VAL A 168 -12.20 -9.62 -1.38
C VAL A 168 -12.28 -11.11 -1.09
N PHE A 169 -11.16 -11.83 -1.24
CA PHE A 169 -10.99 -13.20 -0.77
C PHE A 169 -9.64 -13.38 -0.07
N PRO A 170 -9.61 -14.04 1.11
CA PRO A 170 -10.75 -14.42 1.93
C PRO A 170 -11.36 -13.21 2.64
N ALA A 171 -12.70 -13.17 2.74
CA ALA A 171 -13.42 -12.18 3.54
C ALA A 171 -14.29 -12.85 4.63
N ARG A 172 -14.91 -13.99 4.32
CA ARG A 172 -15.69 -14.84 5.23
C ARG A 172 -15.44 -16.32 4.95
N LEU A 173 -15.78 -17.17 5.92
CA LEU A 173 -15.55 -18.63 5.89
C LEU A 173 -16.09 -19.36 4.65
N LYS A 174 -17.16 -18.85 4.03
CA LYS A 174 -17.85 -19.51 2.90
C LYS A 174 -17.78 -18.70 1.60
N ASP A 175 -16.90 -17.72 1.52
CA ASP A 175 -16.75 -16.94 0.29
C ASP A 175 -16.11 -17.78 -0.82
N ARG A 176 -16.45 -17.44 -2.06
CA ARG A 176 -15.91 -18.12 -3.24
C ARG A 176 -14.74 -17.32 -3.79
N ARG A 177 -13.58 -17.96 -3.91
CA ARG A 177 -12.47 -17.43 -4.71
C ARG A 177 -12.80 -17.53 -6.19
N THR A 178 -12.33 -16.55 -6.95
CA THR A 178 -12.33 -16.61 -8.42
C THR A 178 -10.99 -17.15 -8.93
N TYR A 179 -10.91 -17.50 -10.22
CA TYR A 179 -9.63 -17.87 -10.84
C TYR A 179 -8.58 -16.76 -10.69
N ARG A 180 -8.99 -15.50 -10.80
CA ARG A 180 -8.10 -14.34 -10.65
C ARG A 180 -7.45 -14.26 -9.28
N HIS A 181 -8.22 -14.52 -8.22
CA HIS A 181 -7.69 -14.62 -6.87
C HIS A 181 -6.56 -15.66 -6.79
N LEU A 182 -6.80 -16.85 -7.34
CA LEU A 182 -5.84 -17.94 -7.28
C LEU A 182 -4.58 -17.66 -8.12
N GLU A 183 -4.74 -17.07 -9.30
CA GLU A 183 -3.65 -16.64 -10.17
C GLU A 183 -2.75 -15.61 -9.47
N ILE A 184 -3.35 -14.57 -8.89
CA ILE A 184 -2.62 -13.53 -8.12
C ILE A 184 -1.92 -14.17 -6.93
N ALA A 185 -2.63 -14.97 -6.12
CA ALA A 185 -2.06 -15.56 -4.91
C ALA A 185 -0.86 -16.45 -5.21
N ARG A 186 -0.95 -17.29 -6.25
CA ARG A 186 0.16 -18.17 -6.67
C ARG A 186 1.37 -17.38 -7.13
N GLN A 187 1.20 -16.30 -7.90
CA GLN A 187 2.33 -15.51 -8.37
C GLN A 187 2.94 -14.66 -7.24
N VAL A 188 2.12 -14.12 -6.34
CA VAL A 188 2.60 -13.40 -5.15
C VAL A 188 3.44 -14.34 -4.28
N MET A 189 2.94 -15.53 -3.99
CA MET A 189 3.68 -16.53 -3.22
C MET A 189 4.82 -17.18 -4.00
N GLY A 190 4.81 -17.16 -5.33
CA GLY A 190 5.92 -17.67 -6.13
C GLY A 190 7.11 -16.72 -6.16
N ASN A 191 6.84 -15.42 -6.36
CA ASN A 191 7.87 -14.47 -6.78
C ASN A 191 8.04 -13.28 -5.82
N HIS A 192 7.08 -13.02 -4.94
CA HIS A 192 6.99 -11.76 -4.18
C HIS A 192 6.98 -11.92 -2.66
N ARG A 193 7.33 -13.10 -2.13
CA ARG A 193 7.39 -13.37 -0.67
C ARG A 193 8.24 -12.39 0.13
N HIS A 194 9.35 -11.98 -0.47
CA HIS A 194 10.31 -11.04 0.11
C HIS A 194 9.69 -9.67 0.45
N VAL A 195 8.59 -9.30 -0.22
CA VAL A 195 7.89 -8.01 0.01
C VAL A 195 7.29 -7.92 1.41
N PHE A 196 6.89 -9.06 1.98
CA PHE A 196 6.27 -9.14 3.30
C PHE A 196 7.11 -9.93 4.32
N GLY A 197 8.42 -10.09 4.05
CA GLY A 197 9.36 -10.68 5.01
C GLY A 197 9.18 -12.17 5.28
N VAL A 198 8.46 -12.86 4.39
CA VAL A 198 8.21 -14.30 4.49
C VAL A 198 9.36 -15.07 3.83
N ALA A 199 9.87 -16.08 4.53
CA ALA A 199 10.91 -16.95 4.03
C ALA A 199 10.42 -17.89 2.92
N GLN A 200 11.35 -18.48 2.17
CA GLN A 200 11.02 -19.34 1.04
C GLN A 200 10.37 -20.67 1.48
N GLU A 201 10.77 -21.15 2.65
CA GLU A 201 10.30 -22.37 3.32
C GLU A 201 8.90 -22.28 3.91
N ALA A 202 8.35 -21.06 4.06
CA ALA A 202 6.98 -20.88 4.54
C ALA A 202 5.99 -21.60 3.59
N GLY A 203 4.98 -22.26 4.13
CA GLY A 203 3.98 -22.93 3.30
C GLY A 203 2.96 -21.94 2.75
N PHE A 204 2.16 -22.40 1.79
CA PHE A 204 0.99 -21.67 1.31
C PHE A 204 -0.16 -22.64 1.09
N ASP A 205 -1.27 -22.42 1.80
CA ASP A 205 -2.55 -23.08 1.57
C ASP A 205 -3.32 -22.29 0.50
N PRO A 206 -3.41 -22.79 -0.75
CA PRO A 206 -4.09 -22.08 -1.81
C PRO A 206 -5.62 -22.13 -1.67
N GLU A 207 -6.20 -23.02 -0.87
CA GLU A 207 -7.65 -23.08 -0.69
C GLU A 207 -8.14 -21.99 0.24
N ARG A 208 -7.41 -21.75 1.33
CA ARG A 208 -7.75 -20.75 2.35
C ARG A 208 -7.02 -19.42 2.22
N PHE A 209 -6.00 -19.38 1.35
CA PHE A 209 -5.03 -18.29 1.21
C PHE A 209 -4.35 -17.99 2.55
N ILE A 210 -3.81 -19.05 3.17
CA ILE A 210 -3.05 -18.93 4.41
C ILE A 210 -1.58 -19.18 4.10
N ILE A 211 -0.74 -18.24 4.47
CA ILE A 211 0.72 -18.39 4.49
C ILE A 211 1.06 -19.04 5.82
N THR A 212 1.59 -20.25 5.79
CA THR A 212 1.94 -20.95 7.04
C THR A 212 3.36 -20.64 7.44
N ASN A 213 3.59 -20.43 8.74
CA ASN A 213 4.91 -20.09 9.29
C ASN A 213 5.52 -18.83 8.63
N ALA A 214 4.70 -17.77 8.51
CA ALA A 214 5.01 -16.54 7.78
C ALA A 214 6.14 -15.68 8.39
N TYR A 215 6.41 -15.85 9.68
CA TYR A 215 7.29 -14.96 10.46
C TYR A 215 8.73 -15.48 10.58
N THR A 216 9.33 -15.91 9.46
CA THR A 216 10.64 -16.60 9.44
C THR A 216 11.70 -15.98 8.51
N GLY A 217 11.36 -14.98 7.69
CA GLY A 217 12.32 -14.39 6.74
C GLY A 217 12.98 -13.11 7.26
N GLY A 218 12.16 -12.14 7.66
CA GLY A 218 12.62 -10.89 8.28
C GLY A 218 11.50 -10.12 8.99
N SER A 219 10.32 -10.74 9.12
CA SER A 219 9.13 -10.19 9.76
C SER A 219 8.92 -10.74 11.17
N ASP A 220 9.81 -11.57 11.70
CA ASP A 220 9.74 -12.26 13.00
C ASP A 220 9.27 -11.36 14.16
N ASN A 221 9.83 -10.15 14.26
CA ASN A 221 9.47 -9.17 15.30
C ASN A 221 8.05 -8.59 15.16
N LEU A 222 7.31 -8.96 14.11
CA LEU A 222 5.90 -8.62 13.91
C LEU A 222 4.95 -9.74 14.36
N LYS A 223 5.46 -10.92 14.74
CA LYS A 223 4.62 -12.03 15.17
C LYS A 223 3.84 -11.65 16.43
N LYS A 224 2.52 -11.80 16.40
CA LYS A 224 1.62 -11.54 17.52
C LYS A 224 0.88 -12.81 17.89
N THR A 225 0.63 -12.99 19.17
CA THR A 225 -0.40 -13.94 19.61
C THR A 225 -1.79 -13.39 19.29
N TYR A 226 -2.82 -14.27 19.26
CA TYR A 226 -4.19 -13.80 19.11
C TYR A 226 -4.56 -12.81 20.22
N SER A 227 -4.16 -13.01 21.47
CA SER A 227 -4.50 -12.08 22.57
C SER A 227 -3.90 -10.68 22.37
N GLN A 228 -2.69 -10.59 21.81
CA GLN A 228 -2.02 -9.31 21.51
C GLN A 228 -2.53 -8.63 20.24
N ALA A 229 -3.05 -9.40 19.28
CA ALA A 229 -3.50 -8.88 17.99
C ALA A 229 -4.76 -8.00 18.15
N PRO A 230 -4.72 -6.72 17.71
CA PRO A 230 -5.87 -5.81 17.77
C PRO A 230 -7.14 -6.41 17.16
N LYS A 231 -8.25 -6.30 17.90
CA LYS A 231 -9.56 -6.81 17.48
C LYS A 231 -10.30 -5.84 16.59
N HIS A 232 -11.05 -6.38 15.66
CA HIS A 232 -12.01 -5.61 14.90
C HIS A 232 -13.29 -5.41 15.72
N ARG A 233 -14.02 -4.32 15.45
CA ARG A 233 -15.34 -4.05 16.05
C ARG A 233 -16.44 -5.05 15.64
N HIS A 234 -16.19 -5.84 14.60
CA HIS A 234 -17.13 -6.83 14.07
C HIS A 234 -16.54 -8.21 14.36
N ASP A 235 -17.24 -8.97 15.20
CA ASP A 235 -16.74 -10.24 15.72
C ASP A 235 -16.58 -11.32 14.66
N GLU A 236 -17.24 -11.19 13.50
CA GLU A 236 -17.05 -12.09 12.38
C GLU A 236 -15.58 -12.15 11.90
N TYR A 237 -14.87 -11.02 11.88
CA TYR A 237 -13.46 -10.98 11.48
C TYR A 237 -12.55 -11.52 12.58
N ASN A 238 -12.90 -11.25 13.85
CA ASN A 238 -12.21 -11.84 15.01
C ASN A 238 -12.30 -13.37 14.99
N ALA A 239 -13.51 -13.89 14.73
CA ALA A 239 -13.78 -15.32 14.61
C ALA A 239 -13.10 -15.95 13.40
N MET A 240 -13.06 -15.25 12.26
CA MET A 240 -12.36 -15.70 11.05
C MET A 240 -10.87 -15.94 11.32
N CYS A 241 -10.17 -14.95 11.88
CA CYS A 241 -8.75 -15.08 12.20
C CYS A 241 -8.50 -16.13 13.28
N ARG A 242 -9.28 -16.12 14.37
CA ARG A 242 -9.13 -17.10 15.46
C ARG A 242 -9.37 -18.55 15.01
N GLY A 243 -10.32 -18.77 14.11
CA GLY A 243 -10.73 -20.11 13.70
C GLY A 243 -9.91 -20.71 12.57
N GLN A 244 -9.13 -19.90 11.85
CA GLN A 244 -8.39 -20.34 10.66
C GLN A 244 -6.87 -20.26 10.81
N LEU A 245 -6.36 -19.31 11.59
CA LEU A 245 -4.92 -19.09 11.73
C LEU A 245 -4.36 -19.85 12.93
N ASP A 246 -3.23 -20.52 12.71
CA ASP A 246 -2.36 -20.99 13.78
C ASP A 246 -1.38 -19.88 14.18
N TYR A 247 -1.70 -19.17 15.26
CA TYR A 247 -0.87 -18.07 15.77
C TYR A 247 0.45 -18.55 16.40
N GLU A 248 0.49 -19.79 16.91
CA GLU A 248 1.71 -20.37 17.48
C GLU A 248 2.71 -20.70 16.37
N ARG A 249 2.24 -21.26 15.26
CA ARG A 249 3.04 -21.42 14.04
C ARG A 249 3.38 -20.06 13.42
N GLY A 250 2.47 -19.08 13.51
CA GLY A 250 2.64 -17.76 12.91
C GLY A 250 2.08 -17.71 11.50
N ASP A 251 0.82 -18.08 11.35
CA ASP A 251 0.11 -18.01 10.07
C ASP A 251 -0.42 -16.62 9.78
N ASP A 252 -0.44 -16.24 8.50
CA ASP A 252 -1.09 -15.02 8.00
C ASP A 252 -2.10 -15.35 6.89
N PHE A 253 -3.16 -14.55 6.81
CA PHE A 253 -3.97 -14.51 5.60
C PHE A 253 -3.28 -13.71 4.51
N LEU A 254 -3.34 -14.20 3.27
CA LEU A 254 -3.13 -13.43 2.05
C LEU A 254 -4.50 -13.02 1.49
N GLN A 255 -4.93 -11.80 1.79
CA GLN A 255 -6.16 -11.24 1.23
C GLN A 255 -5.89 -10.59 -0.11
N ILE A 256 -6.76 -10.85 -1.08
CA ILE A 256 -6.75 -10.23 -2.40
C ILE A 256 -8.11 -9.58 -2.60
N GLY A 257 -8.13 -8.36 -3.12
CA GLY A 257 -9.35 -7.64 -3.45
C GLY A 257 -9.12 -6.63 -4.56
N GLN A 258 -10.15 -5.85 -4.88
CA GLN A 258 -10.08 -4.86 -5.94
C GLN A 258 -10.53 -3.48 -5.49
N MET A 259 -9.72 -2.47 -5.81
CA MET A 259 -10.13 -1.07 -5.80
C MET A 259 -10.72 -0.72 -7.18
N ASN A 260 -11.98 -0.33 -7.21
CA ASN A 260 -12.70 0.14 -8.39
C ASN A 260 -13.38 1.51 -8.10
N LEU A 261 -14.12 2.05 -9.06
CA LEU A 261 -14.81 3.35 -8.88
C LEU A 261 -15.81 3.35 -7.71
N ARG A 262 -16.54 2.25 -7.50
CA ARG A 262 -17.53 2.11 -6.44
C ARG A 262 -16.84 2.09 -5.07
N THR A 263 -15.79 1.29 -4.90
CA THR A 263 -15.01 1.24 -3.66
C THR A 263 -14.26 2.53 -3.43
N GLY A 264 -13.65 3.11 -4.45
CA GLY A 264 -12.94 4.40 -4.37
C GLY A 264 -13.87 5.50 -3.87
N ARG A 265 -15.10 5.58 -4.42
CA ARG A 265 -16.13 6.50 -3.92
C ARG A 265 -16.53 6.20 -2.47
N ARG A 266 -16.81 4.93 -2.14
CA ARG A 266 -17.20 4.51 -0.78
C ARG A 266 -16.12 4.84 0.25
N TYR A 267 -14.87 4.54 -0.10
CA TYR A 267 -13.69 4.78 0.70
C TYR A 267 -13.50 6.27 0.95
N LEU A 268 -13.53 7.10 -0.09
CA LEU A 268 -13.46 8.56 0.03
C LEU A 268 -14.55 9.09 0.96
N LEU A 269 -15.81 8.68 0.79
CA LEU A 269 -16.92 9.19 1.59
C LEU A 269 -16.89 8.77 3.07
N ARG A 270 -16.25 7.62 3.40
CA ARG A 270 -16.22 7.07 4.77
C ARG A 270 -14.93 7.38 5.52
N ALA A 271 -13.79 7.24 4.86
CA ALA A 271 -12.47 7.28 5.50
C ALA A 271 -11.88 8.70 5.54
N VAL A 272 -12.30 9.60 4.65
CA VAL A 272 -11.75 10.96 4.56
C VAL A 272 -12.58 11.94 5.38
N PRO A 273 -11.96 12.71 6.30
CA PRO A 273 -12.64 13.82 6.97
C PRO A 273 -13.24 14.80 5.95
N ARG A 274 -14.46 15.30 6.20
CA ARG A 274 -15.14 16.22 5.26
C ARG A 274 -14.32 17.46 4.90
N SER A 275 -13.53 17.95 5.84
CA SER A 275 -12.58 19.07 5.65
C SER A 275 -11.44 18.76 4.67
N SER A 276 -11.13 17.49 4.47
CA SER A 276 -10.06 16.98 3.62
C SER A 276 -10.53 16.60 2.22
N LEU A 277 -11.81 16.25 2.06
CA LEU A 277 -12.42 15.82 0.79
C LEU A 277 -12.19 16.80 -0.37
N TRP A 278 -12.43 18.10 -0.16
CA TRP A 278 -12.26 19.11 -1.21
C TRP A 278 -10.80 19.23 -1.68
N SER A 279 -9.84 19.10 -0.77
CA SER A 279 -8.41 19.17 -1.11
C SER A 279 -7.96 17.94 -1.92
N ILE A 280 -8.56 16.78 -1.66
CA ILE A 280 -8.28 15.55 -2.38
C ILE A 280 -8.99 15.54 -3.72
N LEU A 281 -10.28 15.93 -3.78
CA LEU A 281 -11.05 15.97 -5.02
C LEU A 281 -10.48 16.98 -6.01
N SER A 282 -10.14 18.20 -5.57
CA SER A 282 -9.51 19.21 -6.45
C SER A 282 -8.20 18.71 -7.05
N ARG A 283 -7.45 17.88 -6.31
CA ARG A 283 -6.18 17.33 -6.80
C ARG A 283 -6.30 16.00 -7.51
N GLY A 284 -7.27 15.17 -7.16
CA GLY A 284 -7.67 14.03 -7.95
C GLY A 284 -8.11 14.51 -9.33
N LEU A 285 -8.91 15.57 -9.40
CA LEU A 285 -9.27 16.23 -10.66
C LEU A 285 -8.05 16.84 -11.37
N PHE A 286 -7.08 17.40 -10.63
CA PHE A 286 -5.82 17.88 -11.21
C PHE A 286 -4.92 16.76 -11.74
N LEU A 287 -4.78 15.64 -11.02
CA LEU A 287 -4.02 14.45 -11.43
C LEU A 287 -4.69 13.78 -12.62
N LEU A 288 -6.03 13.65 -12.59
CA LEU A 288 -6.82 13.17 -13.71
C LEU A 288 -6.70 14.10 -14.90
N GLY A 289 -6.81 15.41 -14.69
CA GLY A 289 -6.57 16.45 -15.68
C GLY A 289 -5.20 16.29 -16.31
N GLY A 290 -4.12 16.22 -15.54
CA GLY A 290 -2.78 15.93 -16.05
C GLY A 290 -2.72 14.61 -16.82
N SER A 291 -3.29 13.53 -16.31
CA SER A 291 -3.22 12.20 -16.93
C SER A 291 -4.15 11.98 -18.13
N VAL A 292 -5.15 12.85 -18.36
CA VAL A 292 -6.09 12.78 -19.51
C VAL A 292 -5.81 13.89 -20.51
N ILE A 293 -5.56 15.11 -20.03
CA ILE A 293 -5.20 16.26 -20.85
C ILE A 293 -3.79 16.10 -21.40
N VAL A 294 -2.80 15.55 -20.67
CA VAL A 294 -1.46 15.35 -21.25
C VAL A 294 -1.47 14.34 -22.39
N PRO A 295 -2.11 13.16 -22.32
CA PRO A 295 -2.25 12.28 -23.48
C PRO A 295 -3.07 12.92 -24.61
N ALA A 296 -4.17 13.63 -24.30
CA ALA A 296 -4.93 14.33 -25.33
C ALA A 296 -4.11 15.43 -26.02
N VAL A 297 -3.40 16.27 -25.27
CA VAL A 297 -2.49 17.31 -25.78
C VAL A 297 -1.29 16.70 -26.49
N GLN A 298 -0.74 15.58 -26.04
CA GLN A 298 0.31 14.83 -26.75
C GLN A 298 -0.21 14.24 -28.06
N TRP A 299 -1.47 13.82 -28.11
CA TRP A 299 -2.15 13.35 -29.33
C TRP A 299 -2.32 14.49 -30.35
N PHE A 300 -2.67 15.69 -29.86
CA PHE A 300 -2.80 16.89 -30.68
C PHE A 300 -1.47 17.63 -30.93
N SER A 301 -0.39 17.25 -30.25
CA SER A 301 0.95 17.81 -30.48
C SER A 301 1.59 17.10 -31.68
N PRO A 302 1.98 17.84 -32.72
CA PRO A 302 2.49 17.24 -33.96
C PRO A 302 3.88 16.60 -33.83
N GLY A 303 4.57 16.73 -32.69
CA GLY A 303 5.95 16.27 -32.50
C GLY A 303 6.14 14.93 -31.75
N THR A 304 5.07 14.23 -31.33
CA THR A 304 5.19 13.04 -30.47
C THR A 304 4.83 11.75 -31.20
N GLN A 305 5.71 10.74 -31.16
CA GLN A 305 5.54 9.42 -31.77
C GLN A 305 4.55 8.56 -30.97
N LEU A 306 3.56 7.95 -31.64
CA LEU A 306 2.48 7.15 -31.00
C LEU A 306 2.37 5.73 -31.58
N GLY A 307 3.51 5.08 -31.82
CA GLY A 307 3.57 3.68 -32.25
C GLY A 307 2.76 3.39 -33.51
N GLU A 308 1.95 2.33 -33.50
CA GLU A 308 1.12 1.90 -34.64
C GLU A 308 0.11 2.96 -35.12
N LEU A 309 -0.27 3.90 -34.27
CA LEU A 309 -1.26 4.94 -34.60
C LEU A 309 -0.65 6.14 -35.32
N ARG A 310 0.69 6.31 -35.29
CA ARG A 310 1.40 7.34 -36.05
C ARG A 310 2.86 6.91 -36.32
N PRO A 311 3.10 6.01 -37.30
CA PRO A 311 4.45 5.66 -37.74
C PRO A 311 5.09 6.81 -38.53
N TRP A 312 6.43 6.82 -38.60
CA TRP A 312 7.18 7.82 -39.37
C TRP A 312 7.02 7.53 -40.86
N ASN A 313 6.58 8.52 -41.63
CA ASN A 313 6.86 8.52 -43.06
C ASN A 313 8.15 9.30 -43.24
N HIS A 314 9.14 8.64 -43.85
CA HIS A 314 10.43 9.22 -44.23
C HIS A 314 10.27 10.54 -45.00
#